data_AF-A0A4W6D4E1-F1
#
_entry.id   AF-A0A4W6D4E1-F1
#
_cell.length_a   1.000
_cell.length_b   1.000
_cell.length_c   1.000
_cell.angle_alpha   90.00
_cell.angle_beta   90.00
_cell.angle_gamma   90.00
#
_symmetry.space_group_name_H-M   'P 1'
#
loop_
_entity.id
_entity.type
_entity.pdbx_description
1 polymer ?
#
loop_
_entity_poly.entity_id
_entity_poly.type
_entity_poly.pdbx_seq_one_letter_code
_entity_poly.pdbx_strand_id
1 'polypeptide(L)'
;GTYMNQPTGLKNCFPCTNCNTGSGLKIKTSCTSTSDTVCEPLEGFYCMDVKDKGHGAAQRHKHCEPGQYITEYQIGNECCHKCPPGSRVKTDCTEFRSTSCLPCLEGTYMNQPTGLKDCFPCTNCNTDPGLKIKTSCTSTSDTVCEPLEGFYCMDVKDKGCEAAQRHRHCEPGQYISKKGTASTDTECSDCTDGTFSNGTFTSCQPHTQCESVNLQMIRPGTATTDVECGHSSKIPAIVIVVIVVSLLLIADVVVFILIKKRKCLTGKICV
;
A
#
# COMPACT_ATOMS: atom_id res chain seq x y z
N GLY A 1 40.21 -34.64 32.29
CA GLY A 1 41.19 -33.57 32.53
C GLY A 1 40.47 -32.29 32.87
N THR A 2 41.21 -31.22 33.13
CA THR A 2 40.68 -29.86 33.28
C THR A 2 41.49 -28.88 32.43
N TYR A 3 40.89 -27.76 32.02
CA TYR A 3 41.53 -26.73 31.19
C TYR A 3 41.19 -25.31 31.66
N MET A 4 41.99 -24.33 31.25
CA MET A 4 41.72 -22.91 31.46
C MET A 4 42.08 -22.11 30.21
N ASN A 5 41.07 -21.59 29.51
CA ASN A 5 41.20 -20.92 28.20
C ASN A 5 41.45 -19.41 28.30
N GLN A 6 41.34 -18.82 29.50
CA GLN A 6 41.62 -17.42 29.79
C GLN A 6 42.21 -17.27 31.21
N PRO A 7 43.07 -16.28 31.48
CA PRO A 7 43.54 -15.95 32.83
C PRO A 7 42.42 -15.27 33.63
N THR A 8 41.39 -16.03 33.93
CA THR A 8 40.32 -15.66 34.86
C THR A 8 40.83 -15.92 36.26
N GLY A 9 40.70 -15.00 37.21
CA GLY A 9 41.09 -15.20 38.63
C GLY A 9 40.33 -16.31 39.39
N LEU A 10 39.80 -17.29 38.68
CA LEU A 10 39.15 -18.50 39.14
C LEU A 10 40.20 -19.42 39.80
N LYS A 11 39.87 -19.92 40.99
CA LYS A 11 40.71 -20.87 41.75
C LYS A 11 40.71 -22.28 41.15
N ASN A 12 39.75 -22.60 40.28
CA ASN A 12 39.52 -23.93 39.74
C ASN A 12 39.47 -23.91 38.21
N CYS A 13 40.09 -24.90 37.57
CA CYS A 13 40.03 -25.12 36.12
C CYS A 13 38.68 -25.74 35.70
N PHE A 14 38.26 -25.52 34.46
CA PHE A 14 37.03 -26.10 33.92
C PHE A 14 37.21 -27.60 33.60
N PRO A 15 36.21 -28.46 33.85
CA PRO A 15 36.28 -29.85 33.42
C PRO A 15 36.27 -29.94 31.88
N CYS A 16 37.07 -30.84 31.32
CA CYS A 16 37.06 -31.05 29.87
C CYS A 16 35.74 -31.69 29.40
N THR A 17 35.27 -31.25 28.24
CA THR A 17 34.15 -31.86 27.52
C THR A 17 34.45 -33.33 27.21
N ASN A 18 33.48 -34.21 27.43
CA ASN A 18 33.60 -35.64 27.15
C ASN A 18 32.84 -35.99 25.86
N CYS A 19 33.53 -36.55 24.87
CA CYS A 19 32.92 -36.97 23.61
C CYS A 19 32.42 -38.41 23.74
N ASN A 20 31.14 -38.56 24.07
CA ASN A 20 30.54 -39.88 24.26
C ASN A 20 30.21 -40.54 22.91
N THR A 21 30.70 -41.77 22.70
CA THR A 21 30.34 -42.58 21.53
C THR A 21 28.84 -42.93 21.51
N GLY A 22 28.19 -43.04 22.67
CA GLY A 22 26.74 -43.20 22.80
C GLY A 22 25.93 -41.97 22.36
N SER A 23 26.58 -40.80 22.28
CA SER A 23 26.01 -39.57 21.70
C SER A 23 26.45 -39.34 20.27
N GLY A 24 27.02 -40.36 19.61
CA GLY A 24 27.44 -40.29 18.22
C GLY A 24 28.74 -39.49 17.99
N LEU A 25 29.54 -39.23 19.03
CA LEU A 25 30.72 -38.36 18.96
C LEU A 25 32.03 -39.12 19.22
N LYS A 26 33.13 -38.64 18.64
CA LYS A 26 34.51 -39.03 18.91
C LYS A 26 35.39 -37.82 19.21
N ILE A 27 36.51 -38.05 19.86
CA ILE A 27 37.50 -37.00 20.16
C ILE A 27 38.25 -36.66 18.86
N LYS A 28 38.14 -35.40 18.42
CA LYS A 28 38.95 -34.86 17.33
C LYS A 28 40.26 -34.27 17.86
N THR A 29 40.14 -33.44 18.88
CA THR A 29 41.27 -32.80 19.58
C THR A 29 41.14 -33.07 21.06
N SER A 30 42.15 -33.69 21.65
CA SER A 30 42.20 -33.97 23.09
C SER A 30 42.31 -32.69 23.91
N CYS A 31 41.73 -32.71 25.10
CA CYS A 31 41.86 -31.61 26.06
C CYS A 31 43.31 -31.36 26.45
N THR A 32 43.68 -30.09 26.62
CA THR A 32 44.98 -29.65 27.13
C THR A 32 44.78 -28.74 28.34
N SER A 33 45.86 -28.30 28.99
CA SER A 33 45.77 -27.34 30.10
C SER A 33 45.19 -25.98 29.68
N THR A 34 45.24 -25.63 28.38
CA THR A 34 44.80 -24.34 27.85
C THR A 34 43.61 -24.42 26.90
N SER A 35 43.15 -25.61 26.52
CA SER A 35 42.05 -25.80 25.58
C SER A 35 41.16 -26.99 25.94
N ASP A 36 39.85 -26.83 25.74
CA ASP A 36 38.88 -27.92 25.92
C ASP A 36 39.07 -29.04 24.87
N THR A 37 38.44 -30.20 25.11
CA THR A 37 38.26 -31.25 24.11
C THR A 37 37.36 -30.75 22.98
N VAL A 38 37.76 -31.02 21.74
CA VAL A 38 36.91 -30.81 20.55
C VAL A 38 36.33 -32.14 20.11
N CYS A 39 35.00 -32.24 20.13
CA CYS A 39 34.27 -33.41 19.66
C CYS A 39 33.88 -33.27 18.19
N GLU A 40 33.97 -34.38 17.45
CA GLU A 40 33.42 -34.51 16.09
C GLU A 40 32.51 -35.74 15.98
N PRO A 41 31.57 -35.78 15.03
CA PRO A 41 30.69 -36.93 14.89
C PRO A 41 31.46 -38.20 14.49
N LEU A 42 30.95 -39.35 14.95
CA LEU A 42 31.35 -40.68 14.50
C LEU A 42 30.94 -40.88 13.03
N GLU A 43 31.57 -41.85 12.36
CA GLU A 43 31.16 -42.24 11.02
C GLU A 43 29.70 -42.70 11.02
N GLY A 44 28.91 -42.14 10.11
CA GLY A 44 27.47 -42.36 9.97
C GLY A 44 26.62 -41.43 10.83
N PHE A 45 27.22 -40.60 11.70
CA PHE A 45 26.52 -39.65 12.55
C PHE A 45 26.69 -38.22 12.04
N TYR A 46 25.67 -37.39 12.23
CA TYR A 46 25.65 -35.99 11.86
C TYR A 46 25.32 -35.13 13.08
N CYS A 47 25.87 -33.92 13.18
CA CYS A 47 25.75 -33.11 14.39
C CYS A 47 24.44 -32.33 14.46
N MET A 48 23.80 -32.40 15.63
CA MET A 48 22.57 -31.65 15.92
C MET A 48 22.85 -30.36 16.69
N ASP A 49 23.87 -30.36 17.55
CA ASP A 49 24.27 -29.20 18.36
C ASP A 49 25.67 -28.72 17.98
N VAL A 50 25.76 -27.64 17.20
CA VAL A 50 27.02 -26.98 16.88
C VAL A 50 27.36 -26.00 18.02
N LYS A 51 28.39 -26.30 18.81
CA LYS A 51 28.98 -25.39 19.80
C LYS A 51 30.16 -24.65 19.16
N ASP A 52 30.56 -23.50 19.73
CA ASP A 52 31.61 -22.60 19.21
C ASP A 52 32.93 -23.27 18.76
N LYS A 53 33.26 -24.45 19.32
CA LYS A 53 34.49 -25.19 18.98
C LYS A 53 34.29 -26.71 18.80
N GLY A 54 33.08 -27.23 18.77
CA GLY A 54 32.83 -28.68 18.68
C GLY A 54 31.35 -29.04 18.66
N HIS A 55 31.03 -30.33 18.78
CA HIS A 55 29.64 -30.80 18.69
C HIS A 55 29.15 -31.42 20.00
N GLY A 56 27.94 -31.06 20.43
CA GLY A 56 27.35 -31.51 21.70
C GLY A 56 26.64 -32.87 21.61
N ALA A 57 26.06 -33.17 20.45
CA ALA A 57 25.40 -34.43 20.15
C ALA A 57 25.40 -34.69 18.63
N ALA A 58 25.40 -35.96 18.24
CA ALA A 58 25.26 -36.39 16.87
C ALA A 58 24.30 -37.57 16.74
N GLN A 59 23.62 -37.69 15.60
CA GLN A 59 22.61 -38.70 15.33
C GLN A 59 22.90 -39.40 13.99
N ARG A 60 22.56 -40.69 13.89
CA ARG A 60 22.75 -41.45 12.64
C ARG A 60 21.62 -41.18 11.65
N HIS A 61 21.93 -41.00 10.37
CA HIS A 61 20.92 -40.94 9.32
C HIS A 61 20.11 -42.26 9.30
N LYS A 62 18.78 -42.18 9.24
CA LYS A 62 17.86 -43.32 9.12
C LYS A 62 17.01 -43.16 7.86
N HIS A 63 16.32 -44.22 7.46
CA HIS A 63 15.26 -44.13 6.46
C HIS A 63 14.15 -43.22 6.99
N CYS A 64 13.56 -42.38 6.12
CA CYS A 64 12.49 -41.48 6.56
C CYS A 64 11.28 -42.30 7.05
N GLU A 65 10.89 -42.12 8.31
CA GLU A 65 9.66 -42.74 8.82
C GLU A 65 8.44 -41.87 8.45
N PRO A 66 7.25 -42.47 8.21
CA PRO A 66 6.03 -41.71 7.98
C PRO A 66 5.77 -40.71 9.12
N GLY A 67 5.80 -39.42 8.81
CA GLY A 67 5.53 -38.33 9.79
C GLY A 67 6.74 -37.47 10.17
N GLN A 68 7.97 -37.81 9.75
CA GLN A 68 9.19 -37.02 10.05
C GLN A 68 9.50 -35.90 9.04
N TYR A 69 8.70 -35.75 7.98
CA TYR A 69 8.93 -34.82 6.85
C TYR A 69 8.83 -33.33 7.20
N ILE A 70 8.51 -32.97 8.45
CA ILE A 70 8.45 -31.57 8.89
C ILE A 70 9.88 -31.01 9.00
N THR A 71 10.82 -31.80 9.52
CA THR A 71 12.22 -31.39 9.76
C THR A 71 13.21 -31.99 8.76
N GLU A 72 12.81 -33.01 8.01
CA GLU A 72 13.70 -33.77 7.12
C GLU A 72 13.18 -33.81 5.67
N TYR A 73 14.07 -34.01 4.70
CA TYR A 73 13.78 -34.23 3.28
C TYR A 73 14.56 -35.43 2.75
N GLN A 74 14.00 -36.12 1.76
CA GLN A 74 14.61 -37.32 1.20
C GLN A 74 15.49 -37.00 -0.01
N ILE A 75 16.71 -37.52 -0.02
CA ILE A 75 17.58 -37.54 -1.19
C ILE A 75 18.01 -38.99 -1.47
N GLY A 76 17.55 -39.56 -2.59
CA GLY A 76 17.72 -40.99 -2.86
C GLY A 76 17.12 -41.85 -1.73
N ASN A 77 17.98 -42.58 -1.00
CA ASN A 77 17.59 -43.43 0.13
C ASN A 77 17.90 -42.82 1.51
N GLU A 78 18.48 -41.62 1.55
CA GLU A 78 18.91 -40.95 2.78
C GLU A 78 17.88 -39.89 3.22
N CYS A 79 17.67 -39.77 4.53
CA CYS A 79 16.86 -38.70 5.13
C CYS A 79 17.79 -37.60 5.66
N CYS A 80 17.68 -36.41 5.08
CA CYS A 80 18.52 -35.25 5.37
C CYS A 80 17.75 -34.20 6.19
N HIS A 81 18.46 -33.51 7.09
CA HIS A 81 17.89 -32.36 7.79
C HIS A 81 17.68 -31.18 6.85
N LYS A 82 16.51 -30.56 6.93
CA LYS A 82 16.18 -29.35 6.18
C LYS A 82 17.00 -28.16 6.68
N CYS A 83 17.28 -27.24 5.77
CA CYS A 83 17.83 -25.94 6.12
C CYS A 83 16.77 -25.09 6.83
N PRO A 84 17.17 -24.26 7.82
CA PRO A 84 16.22 -23.38 8.52
C PRO A 84 15.67 -22.29 7.58
N PRO A 85 14.56 -21.62 7.97
CA PRO A 85 14.07 -20.45 7.26
C PRO A 85 15.17 -19.41 7.04
N GLY A 86 15.15 -18.73 5.90
CA GLY A 86 16.19 -17.79 5.51
C GLY A 86 17.39 -18.44 4.82
N SER A 87 17.40 -19.76 4.67
CA SER A 87 18.49 -20.51 4.04
C SER A 87 17.99 -21.56 3.04
N ARG A 88 18.85 -21.91 2.09
CA ARG A 88 18.67 -22.96 1.08
C ARG A 88 19.77 -24.03 1.18
N VAL A 89 19.52 -25.18 0.59
CA VAL A 89 20.50 -26.26 0.49
C VAL A 89 21.60 -25.87 -0.50
N LYS A 90 22.85 -25.82 -0.02
CA LYS A 90 24.04 -25.66 -0.85
C LYS A 90 24.52 -27.01 -1.39
N THR A 91 24.68 -27.96 -0.48
CA THR A 91 25.05 -29.34 -0.79
C THR A 91 24.18 -30.26 0.05
N ASP A 92 23.63 -31.28 -0.61
CA ASP A 92 22.81 -32.29 0.05
C ASP A 92 23.63 -33.05 1.10
N CYS A 93 22.93 -33.71 2.02
CA CYS A 93 23.60 -34.60 2.96
C CYS A 93 24.17 -35.82 2.23
N THR A 94 25.12 -36.47 2.89
CA THR A 94 25.67 -37.78 2.49
C THR A 94 25.64 -38.68 3.71
N GLU A 95 25.86 -39.99 3.54
CA GLU A 95 25.99 -40.97 4.63
C GLU A 95 26.80 -40.48 5.85
N PHE A 96 27.82 -39.64 5.63
CA PHE A 96 28.73 -39.15 6.67
C PHE A 96 28.69 -37.63 6.91
N ARG A 97 27.83 -36.86 6.23
CA ARG A 97 27.80 -35.38 6.34
C ARG A 97 26.39 -34.83 6.31
N SER A 98 26.07 -33.91 7.23
CA SER A 98 24.83 -33.12 7.20
C SER A 98 24.68 -32.30 5.92
N THR A 99 23.43 -31.92 5.62
CA THR A 99 23.10 -30.86 4.67
C THR A 99 23.89 -29.59 4.98
N SER A 100 24.54 -29.01 3.98
CA SER A 100 25.13 -27.68 4.10
C SER A 100 24.15 -26.63 3.63
N CYS A 101 23.94 -25.59 4.43
CA CYS A 101 23.00 -24.52 4.15
C CYS A 101 23.72 -23.22 3.78
N LEU A 102 23.11 -22.44 2.89
CA LEU A 102 23.54 -21.09 2.52
C LEU A 102 22.38 -20.12 2.75
N PRO A 103 22.60 -18.91 3.28
CA PRO A 103 21.56 -17.89 3.35
C PRO A 103 20.97 -17.57 1.97
N CYS A 104 19.70 -17.18 1.95
CA CYS A 104 19.07 -16.61 0.76
C CYS A 104 19.78 -15.32 0.33
N LEU A 105 19.87 -15.10 -0.98
CA LEU A 105 20.41 -13.87 -1.54
C LEU A 105 19.39 -12.74 -1.44
N GLU A 106 19.85 -11.49 -1.51
CA GLU A 106 18.95 -10.34 -1.59
C GLU A 106 17.95 -10.49 -2.74
N GLY A 107 16.70 -10.12 -2.51
CA GLY A 107 15.60 -10.33 -3.45
C GLY A 107 15.02 -11.75 -3.47
N THR A 108 15.44 -12.62 -2.54
CA THR A 108 14.85 -13.95 -2.36
C THR A 108 14.58 -14.27 -0.89
N TYR A 109 13.63 -15.18 -0.62
CA TYR A 109 13.24 -15.59 0.72
C TYR A 109 12.91 -17.08 0.84
N MET A 110 12.91 -17.58 2.07
CA MET A 110 12.47 -18.92 2.43
C MET A 110 11.83 -18.87 3.81
N ASN A 111 10.50 -19.00 3.87
CA ASN A 111 9.73 -18.83 5.11
C ASN A 111 9.60 -20.10 5.96
N GLN A 112 9.95 -21.27 5.40
CA GLN A 112 9.83 -22.57 6.05
C GLN A 112 11.14 -23.34 5.98
N PRO A 113 11.38 -24.29 6.90
CA PRO A 113 12.48 -25.23 6.76
C PRO A 113 12.39 -25.97 5.43
N THR A 114 13.49 -26.02 4.68
CA THR A 114 13.46 -26.48 3.29
C THR A 114 14.57 -27.46 2.93
N GLY A 115 14.27 -28.37 2.01
CA GLY A 115 15.26 -29.17 1.27
C GLY A 115 15.57 -28.60 -0.11
N LEU A 116 15.03 -27.41 -0.44
CA LEU A 116 15.21 -26.78 -1.74
C LEU A 116 16.59 -26.16 -1.88
N LYS A 117 17.13 -26.25 -3.10
CA LYS A 117 18.42 -25.62 -3.44
C LYS A 117 18.28 -24.13 -3.74
N ASP A 118 17.10 -23.65 -4.10
CA ASP A 118 16.84 -22.25 -4.45
C ASP A 118 15.81 -21.62 -3.51
N CYS A 119 16.01 -20.34 -3.21
CA CYS A 119 15.03 -19.54 -2.46
C CYS A 119 13.94 -19.00 -3.40
N PHE A 120 12.78 -18.67 -2.84
CA PHE A 120 11.69 -18.07 -3.62
C PHE A 120 12.00 -16.61 -3.94
N PRO A 121 11.71 -16.11 -5.16
CA PRO A 121 11.87 -14.70 -5.47
C PRO A 121 10.86 -13.86 -4.68
N CYS A 122 11.28 -12.69 -4.21
CA CYS A 122 10.37 -11.77 -3.55
C CYS A 122 9.36 -11.17 -4.53
N THR A 123 8.12 -10.98 -4.07
CA THR A 123 7.06 -10.28 -4.80
C THR A 123 7.47 -8.83 -5.07
N ASN A 124 7.23 -8.36 -6.29
CA ASN A 124 7.50 -6.99 -6.72
C ASN A 124 6.20 -6.19 -6.78
N CYS A 125 5.98 -5.27 -5.83
CA CYS A 125 4.76 -4.46 -5.78
C CYS A 125 4.66 -3.42 -6.91
N ASN A 126 5.72 -3.18 -7.69
CA ASN A 126 5.71 -2.18 -8.76
C ASN A 126 5.11 -2.71 -10.08
N THR A 127 4.71 -3.99 -10.14
CA THR A 127 4.06 -4.54 -11.33
C THR A 127 2.67 -3.92 -11.57
N ASP A 128 1.99 -3.53 -10.50
CA ASP A 128 0.73 -2.79 -10.54
C ASP A 128 0.96 -1.35 -10.04
N PRO A 129 0.65 -0.31 -10.85
CA PRO A 129 0.85 1.08 -10.46
C PRO A 129 -0.03 1.53 -9.28
N GLY A 130 -1.04 0.75 -8.89
CA GLY A 130 -1.93 0.99 -7.76
C GLY A 130 -1.42 0.40 -6.43
N LEU A 131 -0.26 -0.26 -6.41
CA LEU A 131 0.31 -0.90 -5.23
C LEU A 131 1.55 -0.18 -4.70
N LYS A 132 1.83 -0.37 -3.40
CA LYS A 132 3.06 0.02 -2.72
C LYS A 132 3.53 -1.08 -1.77
N ILE A 133 4.80 -1.03 -1.40
CA ILE A 133 5.37 -1.93 -0.40
C ILE A 133 4.84 -1.54 0.99
N LYS A 134 4.14 -2.46 1.65
CA LYS A 134 3.76 -2.36 3.06
C LYS A 134 4.85 -2.90 3.97
N THR A 135 5.41 -4.05 3.59
CA THR A 135 6.48 -4.71 4.33
C THR A 135 7.51 -5.21 3.33
N SER A 136 8.76 -4.83 3.53
CA SER A 136 9.87 -5.22 2.67
C SER A 136 10.17 -6.71 2.79
N CYS A 137 10.66 -7.31 1.70
CA CYS A 137 11.16 -8.67 1.73
C CYS A 137 12.33 -8.82 2.71
N THR A 138 12.42 -9.98 3.35
CA THR A 138 13.56 -10.41 4.15
C THR A 138 13.96 -11.82 3.72
N SER A 139 15.08 -12.36 4.22
CA SER A 139 15.44 -13.74 3.90
C SER A 139 14.38 -14.75 4.35
N THR A 140 13.56 -14.44 5.35
CA THR A 140 12.54 -15.35 5.91
C THR A 140 11.11 -15.00 5.53
N SER A 141 10.86 -13.89 4.85
CA SER A 141 9.51 -13.42 4.53
C SER A 141 9.44 -12.70 3.20
N ASP A 142 8.37 -12.97 2.44
CA ASP A 142 8.10 -12.25 1.20
C ASP A 142 7.81 -10.75 1.43
N THR A 143 7.88 -9.97 0.36
CA THR A 143 7.29 -8.63 0.29
C THR A 143 5.77 -8.71 0.48
N VAL A 144 5.22 -7.82 1.29
CA VAL A 144 3.77 -7.62 1.39
C VAL A 144 3.41 -6.31 0.71
N CYS A 145 2.53 -6.39 -0.29
CA CYS A 145 2.02 -5.23 -1.02
C CYS A 145 0.69 -4.75 -0.44
N GLU A 146 0.44 -3.45 -0.52
CA GLU A 146 -0.85 -2.83 -0.18
C GLU A 146 -1.24 -1.78 -1.22
N PRO A 147 -2.54 -1.47 -1.36
CA PRO A 147 -3.00 -0.41 -2.26
C PRO A 147 -2.45 0.97 -1.88
N LEU A 148 -2.20 1.79 -2.89
CA LEU A 148 -1.94 3.22 -2.75
C LEU A 148 -3.19 3.97 -2.28
N GLU A 149 -2.99 5.20 -1.80
CA GLU A 149 -4.13 6.06 -1.48
C GLU A 149 -4.97 6.35 -2.72
N GLY A 150 -6.30 6.27 -2.56
CA GLY A 150 -7.23 6.36 -3.69
C GLY A 150 -7.38 5.05 -4.47
N PHE A 151 -6.85 3.93 -3.97
CA PHE A 151 -7.05 2.58 -4.51
C PHE A 151 -7.58 1.63 -3.43
N TYR A 152 -8.25 0.57 -3.87
CA TYR A 152 -8.65 -0.56 -3.04
C TYR A 152 -8.15 -1.87 -3.64
N CYS A 153 -7.97 -2.87 -2.80
CA CYS A 153 -7.52 -4.18 -3.20
C CYS A 153 -8.66 -4.97 -3.87
N MET A 154 -8.40 -5.48 -5.07
CA MET A 154 -9.33 -6.37 -5.76
C MET A 154 -9.00 -7.84 -5.56
N ASP A 155 -7.71 -8.16 -5.45
CA ASP A 155 -7.24 -9.53 -5.27
C ASP A 155 -6.36 -9.62 -4.01
N VAL A 156 -6.91 -10.27 -2.98
CA VAL A 156 -6.26 -10.41 -1.68
C VAL A 156 -5.51 -11.75 -1.65
N LYS A 157 -4.20 -11.68 -1.42
CA LYS A 157 -3.33 -12.86 -1.29
C LYS A 157 -2.67 -12.87 0.08
N ASP A 158 -3.02 -13.87 0.89
CA ASP A 158 -2.58 -14.01 2.29
C ASP A 158 -2.79 -12.73 3.12
N LYS A 159 -1.72 -11.93 3.27
CA LYS A 159 -1.68 -10.67 4.04
C LYS A 159 -1.47 -9.45 3.16
N GLY A 160 -1.36 -9.63 1.84
CA GLY A 160 -1.08 -8.58 0.86
C GLY A 160 -2.15 -8.46 -0.21
N CYS A 161 -1.88 -7.56 -1.15
CA CYS A 161 -2.72 -7.30 -2.31
C CYS A 161 -1.96 -7.58 -3.61
N GLU A 162 -2.52 -8.40 -4.50
CA GLU A 162 -1.91 -8.75 -5.78
C GLU A 162 -2.29 -7.78 -6.89
N ALA A 163 -3.50 -7.21 -6.83
CA ALA A 163 -3.98 -6.22 -7.80
C ALA A 163 -4.86 -5.16 -7.12
N ALA A 164 -4.67 -3.90 -7.49
CA ALA A 164 -5.40 -2.77 -6.92
C ALA A 164 -6.16 -1.99 -8.00
N GLN A 165 -7.35 -1.51 -7.64
CA GLN A 165 -8.16 -0.66 -8.50
C GLN A 165 -8.35 0.71 -7.86
N ARG A 166 -8.35 1.76 -8.69
CA ARG A 166 -8.64 3.12 -8.24
C ARG A 166 -10.07 3.18 -7.69
N HIS A 167 -10.25 3.89 -6.58
CA HIS A 167 -11.57 4.22 -6.07
C HIS A 167 -12.40 4.92 -7.13
N ARG A 168 -13.67 4.53 -7.25
CA ARG A 168 -14.60 5.24 -8.13
C ARG A 168 -14.82 6.66 -7.63
N HIS A 169 -15.02 7.57 -8.57
CA HIS A 169 -15.53 8.90 -8.30
C HIS A 169 -17.06 8.88 -8.37
N CYS A 170 -17.70 9.70 -7.54
CA CYS A 170 -19.14 9.91 -7.65
C CYS A 170 -19.40 10.97 -8.72
N GLU A 171 -20.47 10.78 -9.48
CA GLU A 171 -20.84 11.73 -10.54
C GLU A 171 -21.52 12.98 -9.95
N PRO A 172 -21.54 14.12 -10.67
CA PRO A 172 -22.40 15.23 -10.30
C PRO A 172 -23.85 14.76 -10.14
N GLY A 173 -24.53 15.22 -9.08
CA GLY A 173 -25.83 14.68 -8.67
C GLY A 173 -25.74 13.60 -7.61
N GLN A 174 -24.54 13.09 -7.32
CA GLN A 174 -24.28 12.11 -6.28
C GLN A 174 -23.36 12.68 -5.18
N TYR A 175 -23.44 12.09 -4.00
CA TYR A 175 -22.52 12.33 -2.89
C TYR A 175 -21.85 11.04 -2.47
N ILE A 176 -20.69 11.17 -1.82
CA ILE A 176 -19.93 10.07 -1.23
C ILE A 176 -20.65 9.62 0.03
N SER A 177 -21.46 8.56 -0.06
CA SER A 177 -22.18 8.01 1.08
C SER A 177 -21.26 7.21 2.00
N LYS A 178 -20.26 6.55 1.42
CA LYS A 178 -19.20 5.85 2.16
C LYS A 178 -17.87 6.01 1.44
N LYS A 179 -16.88 6.51 2.17
CA LYS A 179 -15.53 6.68 1.65
C LYS A 179 -14.87 5.32 1.41
N GLY A 180 -14.19 5.15 0.27
CA GLY A 180 -13.40 3.97 -0.03
C GLY A 180 -12.29 3.73 1.01
N THR A 181 -11.92 2.46 1.17
CA THR A 181 -10.84 2.00 2.06
C THR A 181 -9.83 1.18 1.26
N ALA A 182 -8.78 0.68 1.90
CA ALA A 182 -7.82 -0.21 1.23
C ALA A 182 -8.45 -1.54 0.76
N SER A 183 -9.63 -1.92 1.25
CA SER A 183 -10.32 -3.17 0.87
C SER A 183 -11.67 -2.97 0.21
N THR A 184 -12.20 -1.75 0.18
CA THR A 184 -13.53 -1.47 -0.37
C THR A 184 -13.51 -0.22 -1.24
N ASP A 185 -14.25 -0.25 -2.33
CA ASP A 185 -14.46 0.93 -3.17
C ASP A 185 -15.29 2.01 -2.46
N THR A 186 -15.28 3.22 -3.00
CA THR A 186 -16.17 4.32 -2.62
C THR A 186 -17.61 3.97 -3.01
N GLU A 187 -18.55 4.21 -2.10
CA GLU A 187 -19.99 4.09 -2.38
C GLU A 187 -20.58 5.50 -2.57
N CYS A 188 -21.44 5.61 -3.59
CA CYS A 188 -22.08 6.87 -3.99
C CYS A 188 -23.60 6.74 -3.84
N SER A 189 -24.27 7.85 -3.56
CA SER A 189 -25.74 7.91 -3.47
C SER A 189 -26.26 9.20 -4.09
N ASP A 190 -27.47 9.16 -4.64
CA ASP A 190 -28.06 10.29 -5.35
C ASP A 190 -28.57 11.37 -4.40
N CYS A 191 -28.51 12.62 -4.85
CA CYS A 191 -29.09 13.75 -4.13
C CYS A 191 -30.62 13.76 -4.27
N THR A 192 -31.29 14.11 -3.17
CA THR A 192 -32.74 14.33 -3.16
C THR A 192 -33.10 15.75 -3.61
N ASP A 193 -34.36 15.95 -3.96
CA ASP A 193 -34.89 17.27 -4.33
C ASP A 193 -34.54 18.35 -3.31
N GLY A 194 -34.19 19.54 -3.80
CA GLY A 194 -33.75 20.67 -2.98
C GLY A 194 -32.29 20.60 -2.52
N THR A 195 -31.52 19.62 -2.99
CA THR A 195 -30.09 19.47 -2.68
C THR A 195 -29.26 19.24 -3.94
N PHE A 196 -27.95 19.51 -3.86
CA PHE A 196 -27.02 19.30 -4.96
C PHE A 196 -25.64 18.81 -4.50
N SER A 197 -24.90 18.20 -5.42
CA SER A 197 -23.49 17.82 -5.22
C SER A 197 -22.75 17.75 -6.55
N ASN A 198 -21.46 18.13 -6.52
CA ASN A 198 -20.55 17.97 -7.67
C ASN A 198 -19.78 16.64 -7.61
N GLY A 199 -20.30 15.61 -6.93
CA GLY A 199 -19.65 14.29 -6.80
C GLY A 199 -18.50 14.22 -5.78
N THR A 200 -18.01 15.36 -5.29
CA THR A 200 -16.88 15.42 -4.33
C THR A 200 -17.31 15.52 -2.87
N PHE A 201 -18.58 15.81 -2.60
CA PHE A 201 -19.07 16.04 -1.25
C PHE A 201 -19.45 14.73 -0.54
N THR A 202 -19.31 14.70 0.78
CA THR A 202 -19.74 13.57 1.64
C THR A 202 -21.23 13.60 1.98
N SER A 203 -21.93 14.66 1.58
CA SER A 203 -23.38 14.84 1.68
C SER A 203 -23.82 15.87 0.67
N CYS A 204 -25.06 15.77 0.17
CA CYS A 204 -25.63 16.82 -0.68
C CYS A 204 -25.80 18.11 0.12
N GLN A 205 -25.51 19.24 -0.53
CA GLN A 205 -25.70 20.56 0.05
C GLN A 205 -27.11 21.07 -0.29
N PRO A 206 -27.78 21.75 0.64
CA PRO A 206 -29.08 22.35 0.35
C PRO A 206 -28.94 23.46 -0.68
N HIS A 207 -29.96 23.63 -1.52
CA HIS A 207 -30.02 24.73 -2.47
C HIS A 207 -30.09 26.09 -1.75
N THR A 208 -29.41 27.08 -2.32
CA THR A 208 -29.42 28.46 -1.82
C THR A 208 -30.82 29.06 -1.94
N GLN A 209 -31.31 29.62 -0.83
CA GLN A 209 -32.56 30.37 -0.80
C GLN A 209 -32.30 31.84 -1.17
N CYS A 210 -32.55 32.24 -2.41
CA CYS A 210 -32.26 33.60 -2.89
C CYS A 210 -32.94 34.71 -2.07
N GLU A 211 -34.14 34.43 -1.52
CA GLU A 211 -34.89 35.37 -0.68
C GLU A 211 -34.13 35.75 0.60
N SER A 212 -33.37 34.80 1.17
CA SER A 212 -32.58 35.04 2.39
C SER A 212 -31.45 36.04 2.18
N VAL A 213 -31.03 36.25 0.92
CA VAL A 213 -29.96 37.18 0.53
C VAL A 213 -30.49 38.36 -0.30
N ASN A 214 -31.80 38.64 -0.24
CA ASN A 214 -32.46 39.72 -0.98
C ASN A 214 -32.25 39.69 -2.51
N LEU A 215 -32.08 38.49 -3.07
CA LEU A 215 -31.96 38.26 -4.51
C LEU A 215 -33.19 37.53 -5.05
N GLN A 216 -33.40 37.59 -6.37
CA GLN A 216 -34.41 36.79 -7.04
C GLN A 216 -33.77 35.55 -7.68
N MET A 217 -34.50 34.43 -7.66
CA MET A 217 -34.11 33.23 -8.38
C MET A 217 -34.12 33.51 -9.89
N ILE A 218 -32.98 33.34 -10.53
CA ILE A 218 -32.81 33.50 -11.98
C ILE A 218 -32.92 32.15 -12.68
N ARG A 219 -32.27 31.11 -12.12
CA ARG A 219 -32.40 29.72 -12.60
C ARG A 219 -32.62 28.77 -11.42
N PRO A 220 -33.52 27.78 -11.56
CA PRO A 220 -33.72 26.77 -10.53
C PRO A 220 -32.48 25.89 -10.38
N GLY A 221 -32.21 25.44 -9.16
CA GLY A 221 -31.15 24.47 -8.87
C GLY A 221 -31.51 23.08 -9.40
N THR A 222 -30.50 22.24 -9.58
CA THR A 222 -30.63 20.83 -9.97
C THR A 222 -29.90 19.95 -8.95
N ALA A 223 -29.97 18.62 -9.08
CA ALA A 223 -29.14 17.71 -8.26
C ALA A 223 -27.63 17.97 -8.47
N THR A 224 -27.23 18.58 -9.58
CA THR A 224 -25.82 18.80 -9.93
C THR A 224 -25.33 20.22 -9.62
N THR A 225 -26.23 21.21 -9.55
CA THR A 225 -25.89 22.63 -9.45
C THR A 225 -26.80 23.36 -8.49
N ASP A 226 -26.26 24.35 -7.81
CA ASP A 226 -27.07 25.22 -6.96
C ASP A 226 -28.02 26.13 -7.76
N VAL A 227 -28.95 26.77 -7.05
CA VAL A 227 -29.81 27.84 -7.54
C VAL A 227 -28.98 29.05 -7.91
N GLU A 228 -29.21 29.61 -9.10
CA GLU A 228 -28.59 30.88 -9.49
C GLU A 228 -29.46 32.05 -9.04
N CYS A 229 -28.92 32.89 -8.15
CA CYS A 229 -29.57 34.08 -7.63
C CYS A 229 -29.02 35.35 -8.30
N GLY A 230 -29.87 36.35 -8.54
CA GLY A 230 -29.46 37.60 -9.15
C GLY A 230 -30.46 38.74 -8.94
N HIS A 231 -30.04 39.95 -9.30
CA HIS A 231 -30.92 41.11 -9.30
C HIS A 231 -31.78 41.09 -10.56
N SER A 232 -33.09 41.03 -10.39
CA SER A 232 -34.04 41.12 -11.50
C SER A 232 -34.22 42.60 -11.86
N SER A 233 -33.32 43.14 -12.68
CA SER A 233 -33.46 44.48 -13.26
C SER A 233 -34.50 44.46 -14.37
N LYS A 234 -35.78 44.28 -14.00
CA LYS A 234 -36.87 44.59 -14.92
C LYS A 234 -36.93 46.11 -15.02
N ILE A 235 -36.45 46.69 -16.13
CA ILE A 235 -36.72 48.11 -16.41
C ILE A 235 -38.25 48.25 -16.42
N PRO A 236 -38.83 49.09 -15.54
CA PRO A 236 -40.28 49.27 -15.53
C PRO A 236 -40.71 49.69 -16.93
N ALA A 237 -41.78 49.09 -17.46
CA ALA A 237 -42.33 49.50 -18.76
C ALA A 237 -42.55 51.02 -18.81
N ILE A 238 -42.90 51.63 -17.67
CA ILE A 238 -43.02 53.08 -17.46
C ILE A 238 -41.73 53.83 -17.84
N VAL A 239 -40.54 53.34 -17.50
CA VAL A 239 -39.27 53.98 -17.85
C VAL A 239 -39.04 53.93 -19.37
N ILE A 240 -39.39 52.82 -20.02
CA ILE A 240 -39.33 52.71 -21.49
C ILE A 240 -40.32 53.69 -22.14
N VAL A 241 -41.55 53.78 -21.63
CA VAL A 241 -42.55 54.76 -22.11
C VAL A 241 -42.06 56.19 -21.93
N VAL A 242 -41.49 56.54 -20.78
CA VAL A 242 -40.95 57.88 -20.52
C VAL A 242 -39.79 58.22 -21.48
N ILE A 243 -38.91 57.27 -21.78
CA ILE A 243 -37.82 57.45 -22.75
C ILE A 243 -38.38 57.67 -24.17
N VAL A 244 -39.38 56.90 -24.58
CA VAL A 244 -40.00 57.06 -25.90
C VAL A 244 -40.72 58.40 -26.02
N VAL A 245 -41.51 58.79 -25.02
CA VAL A 245 -42.24 60.08 -25.02
C VAL A 245 -41.26 61.26 -25.03
N SER A 246 -40.19 61.20 -24.25
CA SER A 246 -39.18 62.25 -24.24
C SER A 246 -38.45 62.37 -25.59
N LEU A 247 -38.13 61.26 -26.25
CA LEU A 247 -37.56 61.27 -27.61
C LEU A 247 -38.52 61.88 -28.64
N LEU A 248 -39.83 61.60 -28.55
CA LEU A 248 -40.83 62.20 -29.43
C LEU A 248 -40.93 63.72 -29.23
N LEU A 249 -40.97 64.19 -27.98
CA LEU A 249 -40.97 65.62 -27.68
C LEU A 249 -39.71 66.32 -28.18
N ILE A 250 -38.54 65.68 -28.04
CA ILE A 250 -37.28 66.22 -28.59
C ILE A 250 -37.34 66.27 -30.12
N ALA A 251 -37.87 65.24 -30.78
CA ALA A 251 -38.04 65.23 -32.23
C ALA A 251 -38.97 66.35 -32.70
N ASP A 252 -40.09 66.58 -32.00
CA ASP A 252 -41.02 67.69 -32.30
C ASP A 252 -40.34 69.05 -32.15
N VAL A 253 -39.54 69.25 -31.10
CA VAL A 253 -38.75 70.49 -30.91
C VAL A 253 -37.71 70.65 -32.01
N VAL A 254 -37.00 69.60 -32.40
CA VAL A 254 -36.01 69.64 -33.49
C VAL A 254 -36.70 69.94 -34.82
N VAL A 255 -37.83 69.30 -35.12
CA VAL A 255 -38.63 69.59 -36.31
C VAL A 255 -39.11 71.04 -36.30
N PHE A 256 -39.59 71.55 -35.15
CA PHE A 256 -39.98 72.94 -35.00
C PHE A 256 -38.80 73.90 -35.26
N ILE A 257 -37.61 73.62 -34.72
CA ILE A 257 -36.39 74.40 -34.97
C ILE A 257 -36.00 74.33 -36.46
N LEU A 258 -36.08 73.16 -37.11
CA LEU A 258 -35.79 72.99 -38.53
C LEU A 258 -36.80 73.72 -39.41
N ILE A 259 -38.09 73.71 -39.06
CA ILE A 259 -39.14 74.50 -39.72
C ILE A 259 -38.89 76.00 -39.53
N LYS A 260 -38.51 76.44 -38.32
CA LYS A 260 -38.17 77.85 -38.06
C LYS A 260 -36.94 78.29 -38.86
N LYS A 261 -35.90 77.44 -38.93
CA LYS A 261 -34.73 77.67 -39.79
C LYS A 261 -35.12 77.72 -41.27
N ARG A 262 -35.95 76.79 -41.78
CA ARG A 262 -36.48 76.83 -43.16
C ARG A 262 -37.27 78.11 -43.43
N LYS A 263 -38.15 78.53 -42.51
CA LYS A 263 -38.92 79.79 -42.63
C LYS A 263 -38.02 81.02 -42.68
N CYS A 264 -36.94 81.08 -41.90
CA CYS A 264 -35.97 82.19 -41.96
C CYS A 264 -35.07 82.10 -43.23
N LEU A 265 -34.87 80.91 -43.82
CA LEU A 265 -34.21 80.72 -45.14
C LEU A 265 -35.09 81.06 -46.35
N THR A 266 -36.43 81.05 -46.22
CA THR A 266 -37.36 81.27 -47.35
C THR A 266 -37.87 82.73 -47.44
N GLY A 267 -37.20 83.67 -46.77
CA GLY A 267 -37.28 85.10 -47.12
C GLY A 267 -38.62 85.78 -46.93
N LYS A 268 -39.23 85.70 -45.74
CA LYS A 268 -40.21 86.71 -45.29
C LYS A 268 -39.97 87.07 -43.80
N ILE A 269 -39.20 88.14 -43.61
CA ILE A 269 -39.07 89.02 -42.44
C ILE A 269 -38.83 88.30 -41.09
N CYS A 270 -37.55 88.23 -40.70
CA CYS A 270 -37.14 88.01 -39.30
C CYS A 270 -36.85 89.41 -38.70
N VAL A 271 -37.82 89.98 -37.96
CA VAL A 271 -37.66 91.04 -36.95
C VAL A 271 -38.14 90.47 -35.63
#